data_AF-A0A354U990-F1
#
_entry.id   AF-A0A354U990-F1
#
_cell.length_a   1.000
_cell.length_b   1.000
_cell.length_c   1.000
_cell.angle_alpha   90.00
_cell.angle_beta   90.00
_cell.angle_gamma   90.00
#
_symmetry.space_group_name_H-M   'P 1'
#
loop_
_entity.id
_entity.type
_entity.pdbx_description
1 polymer ?
#
loop_
_entity_poly.entity_id
_entity_poly.type
_entity_poly.pdbx_seq_one_letter_code
_entity_poly.pdbx_strand_id
1 'polypeptide(L)'
;MKITVLLTLIGGLALCAQADSSFRLDMNGDAGMTVSAESAGIRLKPQGWKKADLRKGCLYGETKLPADRNTTLKVLFRTDRKGTVIFEFAGSWSDDQEKRSKTALFEVQVNGKSVPEGGFTRVKTDAKKGIKLPQGFVCRGAPVYAPADGDGKSASVLVDHDNRLILYFKAEAETDYVMTILCRGTAE
;
A
#
# COMPACT_ATOMS: atom_id res chain seq x y z
N MET A 1 -55.38 -22.74 -31.05
CA MET A 1 -53.95 -22.96 -30.71
C MET A 1 -53.37 -21.66 -30.23
N LYS A 2 -52.77 -21.66 -29.03
CA LYS A 2 -52.20 -20.49 -28.35
C LYS A 2 -50.76 -20.32 -28.81
N ILE A 3 -50.37 -19.12 -29.27
CA ILE A 3 -48.97 -18.78 -29.52
C ILE A 3 -48.55 -17.81 -28.44
N THR A 4 -47.77 -18.30 -27.48
CA THR A 4 -47.15 -17.51 -26.43
C THR A 4 -45.80 -17.01 -26.95
N VAL A 5 -45.65 -15.70 -27.08
CA VAL A 5 -44.37 -15.07 -27.45
C VAL A 5 -43.50 -15.00 -26.20
N LEU A 6 -42.37 -15.69 -26.22
CA LEU A 6 -41.34 -15.66 -25.18
C LEU A 6 -40.37 -14.51 -25.49
N LEU A 7 -40.44 -13.41 -24.74
CA LEU A 7 -39.40 -12.38 -24.76
C LEU A 7 -38.17 -12.91 -24.01
N THR A 8 -37.10 -13.22 -24.74
CA THR A 8 -35.77 -13.45 -24.16
C THR A 8 -35.14 -12.12 -23.78
N LEU A 9 -35.08 -11.85 -22.46
CA LEU A 9 -34.28 -10.78 -21.90
C LEU A 9 -32.80 -11.18 -21.98
N ILE A 10 -32.08 -10.69 -22.99
CA ILE A 10 -30.61 -10.80 -23.01
C ILE A 10 -30.09 -9.78 -21.99
N GLY A 11 -29.96 -10.22 -20.74
CA GLY A 11 -29.19 -9.49 -19.74
C GLY A 11 -27.73 -9.49 -20.16
N GLY A 12 -27.30 -8.43 -20.85
CA GLY A 12 -25.89 -8.16 -21.05
C GLY A 12 -25.25 -7.97 -19.69
N LEU A 13 -24.46 -8.95 -19.24
CA LEU A 13 -23.43 -8.68 -18.25
C LEU A 13 -22.47 -7.68 -18.90
N ALA A 14 -22.65 -6.40 -18.57
CA ALA A 14 -21.57 -5.45 -18.70
C ALA A 14 -20.42 -6.00 -17.87
N LEU A 15 -19.40 -6.52 -18.55
CA LEU A 15 -18.07 -6.68 -17.98
C LEU A 15 -17.63 -5.26 -17.62
N CYS A 16 -17.99 -4.80 -16.42
CA CYS A 16 -17.36 -3.62 -15.85
C CYS A 16 -15.87 -3.92 -15.89
N ALA A 17 -15.14 -3.20 -16.73
CA ALA A 17 -13.69 -3.20 -16.66
C ALA A 17 -13.35 -2.83 -15.22
N GLN A 18 -12.90 -3.80 -14.42
CA GLN A 18 -12.46 -3.55 -13.06
C GLN A 18 -11.33 -2.55 -13.18
N ALA A 19 -11.57 -1.30 -12.79
CA ALA A 19 -10.55 -0.29 -12.86
C ALA A 19 -9.41 -0.73 -11.94
N ASP A 20 -8.20 -0.90 -12.51
CA ASP A 20 -7.01 -1.18 -11.72
C ASP A 20 -6.81 -0.02 -10.73
N SER A 21 -6.90 -0.32 -9.43
CA SER A 21 -6.54 0.63 -8.37
C SER A 21 -5.04 0.90 -8.42
N SER A 22 -4.60 2.09 -8.02
CA SER A 22 -3.17 2.43 -8.00
C SER A 22 -2.62 2.50 -6.58
N PHE A 23 -1.65 1.64 -6.28
CA PHE A 23 -0.86 1.66 -5.04
C PHE A 23 0.22 2.73 -5.10
N ARG A 24 0.46 3.35 -3.95
CA ARG A 24 1.49 4.36 -3.75
C ARG A 24 2.38 4.00 -2.57
N LEU A 25 3.68 4.16 -2.77
CA LEU A 25 4.70 4.07 -1.74
C LEU A 25 5.43 5.40 -1.61
N ASP A 26 5.42 5.99 -0.41
CA ASP A 26 6.30 7.10 -0.05
C ASP A 26 7.44 6.57 0.84
N MET A 27 8.69 6.97 0.57
CA MET A 27 9.87 6.64 1.37
C MET A 27 10.53 7.94 1.82
N ASN A 28 10.67 8.17 3.13
CA ASN A 28 11.25 9.39 3.67
C ASN A 28 12.34 9.06 4.69
N GLY A 29 13.60 9.31 4.33
CA GLY A 29 14.71 9.28 5.28
C GLY A 29 14.68 10.45 6.26
N ASP A 30 15.42 10.30 7.36
CA ASP A 30 15.69 11.39 8.30
C ASP A 30 16.37 12.59 7.60
N ALA A 31 16.30 13.78 8.21
CA ALA A 31 16.89 14.98 7.63
C ALA A 31 18.38 14.80 7.28
N GLY A 32 18.76 15.17 6.05
CA GLY A 32 20.13 15.03 5.54
C GLY A 32 20.50 13.63 5.06
N MET A 33 19.63 12.62 5.23
CA MET A 33 19.82 11.28 4.67
C MET A 33 19.56 11.28 3.16
N THR A 34 20.32 10.48 2.43
CA THR A 34 20.01 10.09 1.05
C THR A 34 19.42 8.69 1.07
N VAL A 35 18.33 8.50 0.32
CA VAL A 35 17.71 7.18 0.12
C VAL A 35 17.80 6.87 -1.36
N SER A 36 18.54 5.81 -1.71
CA SER A 36 18.51 5.23 -3.05
C SER A 36 17.60 4.02 -3.04
N ALA A 37 16.81 3.86 -4.10
CA ALA A 37 15.93 2.72 -4.23
C ALA A 37 15.64 2.38 -5.69
N GLU A 38 15.47 1.09 -5.95
CA GLU A 38 15.06 0.56 -7.24
C GLU A 38 13.96 -0.49 -7.06
N SER A 39 13.09 -0.60 -8.05
CA SER A 39 11.99 -1.55 -8.06
C SER A 39 11.65 -1.94 -9.48
N ALA A 40 11.35 -3.24 -9.68
CA ALA A 40 10.85 -3.75 -10.95
C ALA A 40 9.37 -3.38 -11.21
N GLY A 41 8.63 -2.97 -10.17
CA GLY A 41 7.18 -2.71 -10.24
C GLY A 41 6.76 -1.29 -9.88
N ILE A 42 7.65 -0.48 -9.30
CA ILE A 42 7.33 0.89 -8.88
C ILE A 42 8.38 1.85 -9.44
N ARG A 43 7.94 2.84 -10.22
CA ARG A 43 8.84 3.91 -10.66
C ARG A 43 9.01 4.94 -9.54
N LEU A 44 10.06 4.77 -8.74
CA LEU A 44 10.40 5.68 -7.66
C LEU A 44 11.07 6.96 -8.19
N LYS A 45 10.63 8.11 -7.68
CA LYS A 45 11.15 9.45 -8.04
C LYS A 45 11.17 10.37 -6.81
N PRO A 46 12.01 11.42 -6.81
CA PRO A 46 12.01 12.40 -5.73
C PRO A 46 10.64 13.05 -5.54
N GLN A 47 10.27 13.30 -4.28
CA GLN A 47 9.05 14.03 -3.94
C GLN A 47 9.19 15.52 -4.28
N GLY A 48 8.78 15.91 -5.49
CA GLY A 48 8.96 17.28 -6.01
C GLY A 48 8.32 18.37 -5.15
N TRP A 49 7.28 18.05 -4.37
CA TRP A 49 6.61 18.94 -3.44
C TRP A 49 7.41 19.23 -2.15
N LYS A 50 8.48 18.49 -1.87
CA LYS A 50 9.39 18.78 -0.74
C LYS A 50 10.39 19.87 -1.11
N LYS A 51 10.94 20.53 -0.08
CA LYS A 51 12.08 21.46 -0.24
C LYS A 51 13.31 20.71 -0.79
N ALA A 52 14.16 21.42 -1.53
CA ALA A 52 15.26 20.82 -2.29
C ALA A 52 16.27 20.04 -1.43
N ASP A 53 16.53 20.52 -0.21
CA ASP A 53 17.39 19.88 0.79
C ASP A 53 16.85 18.54 1.31
N LEU A 54 15.53 18.39 1.36
CA LEU A 54 14.86 17.15 1.78
C LEU A 54 14.66 16.13 0.65
N ARG A 55 14.64 16.58 -0.62
CA ARG A 55 14.31 15.73 -1.78
C ARG A 55 15.24 14.52 -1.94
N LYS A 56 16.51 14.61 -1.52
CA LYS A 56 17.49 13.51 -1.63
C LYS A 56 17.13 12.29 -0.78
N GLY A 57 16.42 12.50 0.33
CA GLY A 57 15.95 11.44 1.22
C GLY A 57 14.49 11.06 1.03
N CYS A 58 13.75 11.75 0.16
CA CYS A 58 12.30 11.59 0.01
C CYS A 58 11.94 11.10 -1.40
N LEU A 59 11.60 9.82 -1.52
CA LEU A 59 11.11 9.21 -2.76
C LEU A 59 9.61 8.94 -2.68
N TYR A 60 8.96 8.87 -3.83
CA TYR A 60 7.64 8.27 -3.98
C TYR A 60 7.52 7.54 -5.32
N GLY A 61 6.60 6.59 -5.39
CA GLY A 61 6.22 5.97 -6.65
C GLY A 61 4.83 5.36 -6.57
N GLU A 62 4.24 5.18 -7.74
CA GLU A 62 2.90 4.64 -7.90
C GLU A 62 2.92 3.52 -8.94
N THR A 63 2.07 2.52 -8.74
CA THR A 63 1.84 1.44 -9.72
C THR A 63 0.39 1.01 -9.69
N LYS A 64 -0.12 0.61 -10.85
CA LYS A 64 -1.43 -0.03 -10.96
C LYS A 64 -1.37 -1.43 -10.34
N LEU A 65 -2.47 -1.82 -9.71
CA LEU A 65 -2.69 -3.12 -9.12
C LEU A 65 -4.00 -3.70 -9.64
N PRO A 66 -3.99 -4.98 -10.04
CA PRO A 66 -5.22 -5.68 -10.38
C PRO A 66 -6.09 -5.89 -9.13
N ALA A 67 -7.40 -5.88 -9.30
CA ALA A 67 -8.37 -6.15 -8.24
C ALA A 67 -8.64 -7.65 -8.02
N ASP A 68 -8.35 -8.49 -9.02
CA ASP A 68 -8.67 -9.93 -9.04
C ASP A 68 -7.60 -10.81 -8.39
N ARG A 69 -6.36 -10.31 -8.23
CA ARG A 69 -5.22 -11.10 -7.72
C ARG A 69 -4.25 -10.30 -6.87
N ASN A 70 -3.65 -10.96 -5.89
CA ASN A 70 -2.59 -10.37 -5.10
C ASN A 70 -1.33 -10.16 -5.97
N THR A 71 -0.62 -9.07 -5.71
CA THR A 71 0.62 -8.68 -6.35
C THR A 71 1.71 -8.52 -5.30
N THR A 72 2.88 -9.10 -5.57
CA THR A 72 4.08 -8.92 -4.76
C THR A 72 4.97 -7.87 -5.39
N LEU A 73 5.14 -6.74 -4.71
CA LEU A 73 6.07 -5.69 -5.09
C LEU A 73 7.37 -5.84 -4.31
N LYS A 74 8.50 -5.57 -4.97
CA LYS A 74 9.83 -5.60 -4.34
C LYS A 74 10.54 -4.26 -4.56
N VAL A 75 11.15 -3.75 -3.51
CA VAL A 75 11.95 -2.53 -3.52
C VAL A 75 13.29 -2.83 -2.85
N LEU A 76 14.38 -2.71 -3.62
CA LEU A 76 15.73 -2.68 -3.07
C LEU A 76 16.03 -1.24 -2.68
N PHE A 77 16.46 -1.00 -1.44
CA PHE A 77 16.83 0.33 -0.98
C PHE A 77 18.06 0.33 -0.08
N ARG A 78 18.73 1.47 -0.03
CA ARG A 78 19.94 1.73 0.77
C ARG A 78 19.93 3.17 1.26
N THR A 79 20.55 3.41 2.42
CA THR A 79 20.75 4.74 2.98
C THR A 79 22.24 5.06 3.10
N ASP A 80 22.61 6.33 2.94
CA ASP A 80 24.02 6.78 3.08
C ASP A 80 24.51 6.78 4.54
N ARG A 81 23.57 6.75 5.48
CA ARG A 81 23.82 6.83 6.92
C ARG A 81 22.81 6.02 7.72
N LYS A 82 23.16 5.74 8.97
CA LYS A 82 22.25 5.13 9.95
C LYS A 82 21.12 6.10 10.28
N GLY A 83 19.90 5.59 10.39
CA GLY A 83 18.76 6.38 10.81
C GLY A 83 17.43 5.68 10.54
N THR A 84 16.39 6.47 10.31
CA THR A 84 15.04 5.98 10.06
C THR A 84 14.63 6.26 8.62
N VAL A 85 14.03 5.27 7.96
CA VAL A 85 13.25 5.44 6.75
C VAL A 85 11.78 5.24 7.11
N ILE A 86 10.98 6.27 6.87
CA ILE A 86 9.53 6.27 7.05
C ILE A 86 8.90 5.81 5.74
N PHE A 87 8.30 4.63 5.76
CA PHE A 87 7.52 4.11 4.65
C PHE A 87 6.05 4.44 4.88
N GLU A 88 5.41 5.15 3.95
CA GLU A 88 3.96 5.32 3.95
C GLU A 88 3.36 4.51 2.79
N PHE A 89 2.48 3.59 3.13
CA PHE A 89 1.73 2.77 2.19
C PHE A 89 0.34 3.38 2.00
N ALA A 90 0.00 3.69 0.76
CA ALA A 90 -1.19 4.45 0.42
C ALA A 90 -1.79 3.98 -0.91
N GLY A 91 -2.98 4.48 -1.21
CA GLY A 91 -3.46 4.57 -2.58
C GLY A 91 -3.04 5.86 -3.26
N SER A 92 -3.18 5.91 -4.58
CA SER A 92 -2.81 7.08 -5.39
C SER A 92 -3.73 8.26 -5.13
N TRP A 93 -3.15 9.45 -5.29
CA TRP A 93 -3.84 10.71 -5.08
C TRP A 93 -4.73 11.06 -6.28
N SER A 94 -5.83 11.74 -5.99
CA SER A 94 -6.71 12.39 -6.96
C SER A 94 -7.25 13.69 -6.33
N ASP A 95 -7.45 14.72 -7.16
CA ASP A 95 -8.14 15.96 -6.80
C ASP A 95 -9.58 15.67 -6.37
N ASP A 96 -10.23 14.75 -7.07
CA ASP A 96 -11.50 14.19 -6.65
C ASP A 96 -11.25 13.13 -5.58
N GLN A 97 -11.72 13.39 -4.36
CA GLN A 97 -11.50 12.53 -3.21
C GLN A 97 -12.15 11.15 -3.39
N GLU A 98 -13.28 11.07 -4.09
CA GLU A 98 -13.99 9.81 -4.32
C GLU A 98 -13.22 8.89 -5.28
N LYS A 99 -12.37 9.48 -6.14
CA LYS A 99 -11.51 8.75 -7.09
C LYS A 99 -10.14 8.39 -6.54
N ARG A 100 -9.89 8.64 -5.26
CA ARG A 100 -8.63 8.21 -4.62
C ARG A 100 -8.62 6.70 -4.52
N SER A 101 -7.64 6.09 -5.17
CA SER A 101 -7.51 4.64 -5.21
C SER A 101 -7.41 4.04 -3.81
N LYS A 102 -8.02 2.87 -3.61
CA LYS A 102 -7.90 2.09 -2.37
C LYS A 102 -7.10 0.82 -2.64
N THR A 103 -6.19 0.47 -1.73
CA THR A 103 -5.35 -0.72 -1.85
C THR A 103 -5.46 -1.55 -0.58
N ALA A 104 -5.65 -2.86 -0.73
CA ALA A 104 -5.54 -3.79 0.37
C ALA A 104 -4.08 -4.24 0.52
N LEU A 105 -3.49 -4.01 1.69
CA LEU A 105 -2.18 -4.52 2.08
C LEU A 105 -2.38 -5.80 2.89
N PHE A 106 -1.61 -6.84 2.58
CA PHE A 106 -1.66 -8.12 3.28
C PHE A 106 -0.37 -8.42 4.04
N GLU A 107 0.77 -7.99 3.50
CA GLU A 107 2.05 -8.25 4.14
C GLU A 107 3.10 -7.21 3.77
N VAL A 108 3.98 -6.89 4.74
CA VAL A 108 5.24 -6.19 4.53
C VAL A 108 6.38 -6.98 5.17
N GLN A 109 7.43 -7.24 4.40
CA GLN A 109 8.66 -7.89 4.85
C GLN A 109 9.88 -7.05 4.49
N VAL A 110 10.97 -7.19 5.25
CA VAL A 110 12.30 -6.65 4.92
C VAL A 110 13.35 -7.76 5.05
N ASN A 111 14.16 -7.94 4.00
CA ASN A 111 15.18 -9.01 3.89
C ASN A 111 14.61 -10.42 4.08
N GLY A 112 13.42 -10.68 3.53
CA GLY A 112 12.74 -11.98 3.61
C GLY A 112 12.26 -12.36 5.02
N LYS A 113 12.39 -11.45 5.99
CA LYS A 113 11.78 -11.58 7.31
C LYS A 113 10.61 -10.62 7.36
N SER A 114 9.46 -11.06 7.82
CA SER A 114 8.39 -10.12 8.17
C SER A 114 8.99 -9.10 9.13
N VAL A 115 8.82 -7.81 8.83
CA VAL A 115 9.00 -6.80 9.88
C VAL A 115 8.10 -7.20 11.04
N PRO A 116 8.45 -6.93 12.31
CA PRO A 116 7.60 -7.32 13.43
C PRO A 116 6.13 -6.96 13.13
N GLU A 117 5.28 -7.98 13.09
CA GLU A 117 3.83 -7.87 12.82
C GLU A 117 3.44 -7.45 11.39
N GLY A 118 4.35 -7.62 10.43
CA GLY A 118 4.19 -7.30 9.01
C GLY A 118 3.15 -8.14 8.27
N GLY A 119 2.75 -9.30 8.79
CA GLY A 119 1.61 -10.10 8.32
C GLY A 119 0.28 -9.74 9.00
N PHE A 120 0.27 -8.66 9.79
CA PHE A 120 -0.93 -8.06 10.40
C PHE A 120 -1.74 -8.98 11.32
N THR A 121 -1.11 -10.01 11.89
CA THR A 121 -1.77 -11.00 12.76
C THR A 121 -1.99 -10.50 14.19
N ARG A 122 -1.15 -9.59 14.69
CA ARG A 122 -1.35 -8.92 15.99
C ARG A 122 -1.68 -7.46 15.80
N VAL A 123 -2.77 -7.04 16.44
CA VAL A 123 -3.25 -5.66 16.39
C VAL A 123 -3.25 -5.00 17.77
N LYS A 124 -3.26 -3.67 17.77
CA LYS A 124 -3.55 -2.81 18.91
C LYS A 124 -4.70 -1.88 18.54
N THR A 125 -5.44 -1.40 19.53
CA THR A 125 -6.40 -0.31 19.33
C THR A 125 -5.67 1.02 19.52
N ASP A 126 -5.75 1.91 18.54
CA ASP A 126 -5.29 3.29 18.71
C ASP A 126 -6.25 4.01 19.67
N ALA A 127 -5.75 4.40 20.84
CA ALA A 127 -6.58 4.97 21.90
C ALA A 127 -7.25 6.30 21.52
N LYS A 128 -6.67 7.06 20.57
CA LYS A 128 -7.22 8.36 20.15
C LYS A 128 -8.28 8.20 19.07
N LYS A 129 -8.08 7.26 18.15
CA LYS A 129 -8.94 7.06 16.98
C LYS A 129 -9.94 5.91 17.13
N GLY A 130 -9.76 5.03 18.11
CA GLY A 130 -10.60 3.85 18.31
C GLY A 130 -10.45 2.77 17.23
N ILE A 131 -9.45 2.87 16.35
CA ILE A 131 -9.25 1.96 15.22
C ILE A 131 -8.28 0.83 15.58
N LYS A 132 -8.46 -0.35 14.98
CA LYS A 132 -7.50 -1.46 15.06
C LYS A 132 -6.37 -1.22 14.07
N LEU A 133 -5.13 -1.38 14.53
CA LEU A 133 -3.92 -1.24 13.71
C LEU A 133 -2.97 -2.42 13.97
N PRO A 134 -2.28 -2.92 12.94
CA PRO A 134 -1.16 -3.83 13.15
C PRO A 134 -0.14 -3.24 14.12
N GLN A 135 0.33 -4.06 15.06
CA GLN A 135 1.43 -3.68 15.95
C GLN A 135 2.69 -3.35 15.13
N GLY A 136 3.60 -2.53 15.64
CA GLY A 136 4.76 -2.05 14.86
C GLY A 136 4.45 -0.95 13.83
N PHE A 137 3.19 -0.73 13.48
CA PHE A 137 2.76 0.35 12.59
C PHE A 137 2.08 1.50 13.35
N VAL A 138 2.02 2.63 12.65
CA VAL A 138 1.23 3.83 12.96
C VAL A 138 0.40 4.19 11.74
N CYS A 139 -0.45 5.21 11.83
CA CYS A 139 -1.30 5.61 10.71
C CYS A 139 -1.49 7.13 10.58
N ARG A 140 -1.74 7.54 9.35
CA ARG A 140 -2.40 8.80 9.00
C ARG A 140 -3.85 8.50 8.66
N GLY A 141 -4.78 9.37 9.05
CA GLY A 141 -6.21 9.12 8.87
C GLY A 141 -6.68 7.89 9.66
N ALA A 142 -7.61 7.14 9.08
CA ALA A 142 -8.24 5.95 9.66
C ALA A 142 -8.24 4.79 8.65
N PRO A 143 -7.08 4.14 8.40
CA PRO A 143 -7.05 2.93 7.57
C PRO A 143 -7.88 1.81 8.20
N VAL A 144 -8.48 0.97 7.37
CA VAL A 144 -9.44 -0.05 7.83
C VAL A 144 -8.76 -1.40 7.93
N TYR A 145 -8.62 -1.91 9.15
CA TYR A 145 -8.14 -3.28 9.38
C TYR A 145 -9.26 -4.30 9.18
N ALA A 146 -9.01 -5.30 8.34
CA ALA A 146 -9.85 -6.47 8.16
C ALA A 146 -9.11 -7.71 8.70
N PRO A 147 -9.64 -8.42 9.71
CA PRO A 147 -9.01 -9.63 10.23
C PRO A 147 -9.06 -10.76 9.19
N ALA A 148 -8.19 -11.76 9.37
CA ALA A 148 -8.33 -13.03 8.67
C ALA A 148 -9.68 -13.66 9.01
N ASP A 149 -10.41 -14.14 8.02
CA ASP A 149 -11.54 -15.05 8.22
C ASP A 149 -11.03 -16.50 8.06
N GLY A 150 -11.61 -17.43 8.81
CA GLY A 150 -11.15 -18.83 8.90
C GLY A 150 -11.14 -19.62 7.58
N ASP A 151 -11.58 -19.00 6.49
CA ASP A 151 -11.64 -19.54 5.12
C ASP A 151 -10.32 -19.34 4.35
N GLY A 152 -9.24 -18.99 5.04
CA GLY A 152 -7.90 -18.86 4.45
C GLY A 152 -7.59 -17.46 3.88
N LYS A 153 -8.41 -16.44 4.16
CA LYS A 153 -8.03 -15.06 3.82
C LYS A 153 -7.07 -14.52 4.87
N SER A 154 -5.94 -13.98 4.42
CA SER A 154 -5.00 -13.27 5.29
C SER A 154 -5.62 -11.98 5.82
N ALA A 155 -5.22 -11.58 7.04
CA ALA A 155 -5.55 -10.26 7.54
C ALA A 155 -5.04 -9.18 6.58
N SER A 156 -5.74 -8.05 6.51
CA SER A 156 -5.36 -6.95 5.62
C SER A 156 -5.65 -5.59 6.23
N VAL A 157 -5.00 -4.57 5.66
CA VAL A 157 -5.29 -3.16 5.94
C VAL A 157 -5.63 -2.47 4.64
N LEU A 158 -6.83 -1.91 4.56
CA LEU A 158 -7.25 -1.06 3.47
C LEU A 158 -6.67 0.35 3.67
N VAL A 159 -5.92 0.82 2.69
CA VAL A 159 -5.30 2.15 2.67
C VAL A 159 -5.74 2.94 1.45
N ASP A 160 -5.74 4.26 1.58
CA ASP A 160 -5.89 5.22 0.48
C ASP A 160 -4.93 6.40 0.71
N HIS A 161 -5.04 7.47 -0.08
CA HIS A 161 -4.17 8.63 0.06
C HIS A 161 -4.28 9.32 1.43
N ASP A 162 -5.47 9.36 2.03
CA ASP A 162 -5.74 10.04 3.31
C ASP A 162 -5.53 9.11 4.50
N ASN A 163 -5.81 7.82 4.29
CA ASN A 163 -5.83 6.75 5.26
C ASN A 163 -4.64 5.82 5.02
N ARG A 164 -3.48 6.17 5.56
CA ARG A 164 -2.21 5.51 5.27
C ARG A 164 -1.74 4.64 6.42
N LEU A 165 -1.10 3.52 6.08
CA LEU A 165 -0.32 2.73 7.03
C LEU A 165 1.14 3.18 6.96
N ILE A 166 1.78 3.36 8.11
CA ILE A 166 3.13 3.92 8.19
C ILE A 166 4.04 3.00 9.01
N LEU A 167 5.22 2.70 8.46
CA LEU A 167 6.28 1.91 9.07
C LEU A 167 7.53 2.78 9.28
N TYR A 168 8.04 2.81 10.50
CA TYR A 168 9.34 3.40 10.83
C TYR A 168 10.41 2.32 10.83
N PHE A 169 11.21 2.24 9.77
CA PHE A 169 12.27 1.26 9.66
C PHE A 169 13.62 1.84 10.08
N LYS A 170 14.34 1.15 10.97
CA LYS A 170 15.70 1.53 11.37
C LYS A 170 16.70 0.92 10.40
N ALA A 171 17.33 1.77 9.59
CA ALA A 171 18.34 1.38 8.62
C ALA A 171 19.75 1.64 9.17
N GLU A 172 20.66 0.71 8.88
CA GLU A 172 22.10 0.92 9.03
C GLU A 172 22.65 1.59 7.76
N ALA A 173 23.72 2.36 7.94
CA ALA A 173 24.41 3.00 6.82
C ALA A 173 24.89 1.94 5.82
N GLU A 174 24.78 2.25 4.54
CA GLU A 174 25.46 1.50 3.48
C GLU A 174 25.09 0.00 3.45
N THR A 175 23.88 -0.32 3.92
CA THR A 175 23.32 -1.69 3.91
C THR A 175 22.17 -1.78 2.92
N ASP A 176 22.19 -2.83 2.12
CA ASP A 176 21.12 -3.10 1.16
C ASP A 176 19.96 -3.85 1.82
N TYR A 177 18.75 -3.35 1.60
CA TYR A 177 17.53 -3.91 2.13
C TYR A 177 16.53 -4.22 1.01
N VAL A 178 15.90 -5.39 1.06
CA VAL A 178 14.81 -5.77 0.15
C VAL A 178 13.50 -5.72 0.90
N MET A 179 12.69 -4.70 0.62
CA MET A 179 11.31 -4.64 1.07
C MET A 179 10.42 -5.42 0.11
N THR A 180 9.62 -6.33 0.64
CA THR A 180 8.59 -7.07 -0.11
C THR A 180 7.21 -6.67 0.42
N ILE A 181 6.30 -6.34 -0.48
CA ILE A 181 4.94 -5.86 -0.15
C ILE A 181 3.94 -6.75 -0.89
N LEU A 182 3.06 -7.40 -0.16
CA LEU A 182 1.93 -8.14 -0.73
C LEU A 182 0.68 -7.26 -0.66
N CYS A 183 0.10 -6.96 -1.83
CA CYS A 183 -1.01 -6.02 -1.95
C CYS A 183 -1.96 -6.40 -3.08
N ARG A 184 -3.16 -5.83 -3.10
CA ARG A 184 -4.15 -5.99 -4.16
C ARG A 184 -4.92 -4.70 -4.35
N GLY A 185 -5.29 -4.40 -5.60
CA GLY A 185 -6.25 -3.34 -5.87
C GLY A 185 -7.61 -3.69 -5.29
N THR A 186 -8.48 -2.70 -5.11
CA THR A 186 -9.90 -2.98 -4.82
C THR A 186 -10.71 -2.58 -6.03
N ALA A 187 -11.68 -3.41 -6.42
CA ALA A 187 -12.72 -2.98 -7.34
C ALA A 187 -13.57 -1.91 -6.64
N GLU A 188 -13.84 -0.81 -7.33
CA GLU A 188 -14.82 0.20 -6.91
C GLU A 188 -16.25 -0.28 -7.21
#